data_AF-A0A536VGA8-F1
#
_entry.id   AF-A0A536VGA8-F1
#
_cell.length_a   1.000
_cell.length_b   1.000
_cell.length_c   1.000
_cell.angle_alpha   90.00
_cell.angle_beta   90.00
_cell.angle_gamma   90.00
#
_symmetry.space_group_name_H-M   'P 1'
#
loop_
_entity.id
_entity.type
_entity.pdbx_description
1 polymer ?
#
loop_
_entity_poly.entity_id
_entity_poly.type
_entity_poly.pdbx_seq_one_letter_code
_entity_poly.pdbx_strand_id
1 'polypeptide(L)'
;MTHWIDTLVRLRDCGQPAVVVTVASTRGSAPREAGTKMIVTAAAVHGTIGGGHLEHKAIAIARDLLIGGGPNALRRFPLGASLGQCCGGLVNLLFEPVIDAAPWLDALVELRRDGVDGVMVSTTNGVAAAGKLVVASNRTFGSVGGDVEEEVTALARQILTSGDGPRLLPLGDGEAALTVLLEPVRADEFAIVLFVAGASPGSTSARTNFRATYRRM
;
A
#
# COMPACT_ATOMS: atom_id res chain seq x y z
N MET A 1 -0.05 -5.87 -6.64
CA MET A 1 1.33 -5.51 -7.01
C MET A 1 2.10 -5.07 -5.76
N THR A 2 2.94 -5.94 -5.18
CA THR A 2 3.76 -5.65 -3.99
C THR A 2 5.17 -5.09 -4.28
N HIS A 3 5.51 -4.78 -5.54
CA HIS A 3 6.81 -4.25 -5.96
C HIS A 3 7.24 -2.95 -5.24
N TRP A 4 6.27 -2.23 -4.65
CA TRP A 4 6.54 -1.07 -3.82
C TRP A 4 7.33 -1.43 -2.53
N ILE A 5 7.16 -2.65 -1.99
CA ILE A 5 7.88 -3.13 -0.79
C ILE A 5 9.38 -3.17 -1.08
N ASP A 6 9.79 -3.81 -2.18
CA ASP A 6 11.21 -3.90 -2.58
C ASP A 6 11.83 -2.53 -2.82
N THR A 7 11.05 -1.63 -3.45
CA THR A 7 11.49 -0.26 -3.70
C THR A 7 11.71 0.48 -2.38
N LEU A 8 10.78 0.36 -1.44
CA LEU A 8 10.86 1.04 -0.15
C LEU A 8 11.99 0.46 0.72
N VAL A 9 12.19 -0.86 0.72
CA VAL A 9 13.30 -1.53 1.39
C VAL A 9 14.62 -0.97 0.87
N ARG A 10 14.81 -0.94 -0.45
CA ARG A 10 16.04 -0.40 -1.05
C ARG A 10 16.28 1.05 -0.65
N LEU A 11 15.24 1.90 -0.68
CA LEU A 11 15.37 3.31 -0.30
C LEU A 11 15.77 3.46 1.17
N ARG A 12 15.09 2.74 2.06
CA ARG A 12 15.41 2.71 3.50
C ARG A 12 16.84 2.24 3.75
N ASP A 13 17.26 1.15 3.11
CA ASP A 13 18.59 0.57 3.30
C ASP A 13 19.71 1.50 2.79
N CYS A 14 19.40 2.37 1.81
CA CYS A 14 20.27 3.45 1.37
C CYS A 14 20.17 4.73 2.22
N GLY A 15 19.38 4.72 3.31
CA GLY A 15 19.13 5.89 4.16
C GLY A 15 18.40 7.03 3.45
N GLN A 16 17.63 6.73 2.39
CA GLN A 16 16.95 7.73 1.58
C GLN A 16 15.51 7.94 2.07
N PRO A 17 15.17 9.14 2.59
CA PRO A 17 13.80 9.44 3.01
C PRO A 17 12.82 9.39 1.85
N ALA A 18 11.64 8.84 2.13
CA ALA A 18 10.57 8.71 1.15
C ALA A 18 9.20 8.99 1.78
N VAL A 19 8.21 9.32 0.96
CA VAL A 19 6.79 9.35 1.33
C VAL A 19 6.07 8.33 0.49
N VAL A 20 5.36 7.41 1.15
CA VAL A 20 4.44 6.50 0.49
C VAL A 20 3.09 7.21 0.35
N VAL A 21 2.67 7.41 -0.89
CA VAL A 21 1.36 7.95 -1.26
C VAL A 21 0.46 6.78 -1.64
N THR A 22 -0.62 6.59 -0.89
CA THR A 22 -1.57 5.50 -1.09
C THR A 22 -2.93 6.06 -1.49
N VAL A 23 -3.55 5.52 -2.54
CA VAL A 23 -4.98 5.71 -2.82
C VAL A 23 -5.77 4.98 -1.74
N ALA A 24 -6.17 5.70 -0.69
CA ALA A 24 -6.81 5.11 0.49
C ALA A 24 -8.28 4.74 0.23
N SER A 25 -8.98 5.54 -0.56
CA SER A 25 -10.34 5.23 -1.02
C SER A 25 -10.73 6.07 -2.23
N THR A 26 -11.70 5.58 -2.98
CA THR A 26 -12.25 6.25 -4.16
C THR A 26 -13.77 6.26 -4.10
N ARG A 27 -14.40 7.31 -4.64
CA ARG A 27 -15.85 7.36 -4.86
C ARG A 27 -16.12 7.85 -6.28
N GLY A 28 -16.93 7.12 -7.06
CA GLY A 28 -17.11 7.40 -8.48
C GLY A 28 -15.85 7.07 -9.30
N SER A 29 -15.73 7.68 -10.49
CA SER A 29 -14.59 7.42 -11.38
C SER A 29 -13.29 8.01 -10.83
N ALA A 30 -12.26 7.18 -10.71
CA ALA A 30 -10.92 7.58 -10.32
C ALA A 30 -9.87 7.00 -11.30
N PRO A 31 -8.69 7.63 -11.44
CA PRO A 31 -7.63 7.15 -12.34
C PRO A 31 -7.07 5.77 -11.95
N ARG A 32 -7.09 5.46 -10.66
CA ARG A 32 -6.59 4.22 -10.06
C ARG A 32 -7.46 3.82 -8.87
N GLU A 33 -7.47 2.52 -8.60
CA GLU A 33 -8.19 1.86 -7.52
C GLU A 33 -7.53 2.05 -6.14
N ALA A 34 -8.33 1.86 -5.09
CA ALA A 34 -7.83 1.86 -3.71
C ALA A 34 -6.72 0.79 -3.51
N GLY A 35 -5.71 1.13 -2.71
CA GLY A 35 -4.50 0.31 -2.51
C GLY A 35 -3.38 0.60 -3.50
N THR A 36 -3.64 1.38 -4.56
CA THR A 36 -2.56 1.82 -5.47
C THR A 36 -1.58 2.72 -4.71
N LYS A 37 -0.28 2.47 -4.89
CA LYS A 37 0.80 3.20 -4.22
C LYS A 37 1.76 3.86 -5.19
N MET A 38 2.26 5.02 -4.78
CA MET A 38 3.38 5.75 -5.39
C MET A 38 4.34 6.15 -4.28
N ILE A 39 5.65 5.97 -4.49
CA ILE A 39 6.69 6.36 -3.54
C ILE A 39 7.39 7.60 -4.09
N VAL A 40 7.47 8.65 -3.27
CA VAL A 40 8.10 9.92 -3.64
C VAL A 40 9.30 10.16 -2.74
N THR A 41 10.45 10.44 -3.35
CA THR A 41 11.65 10.92 -2.65
C THR A 41 11.92 12.37 -3.05
N ALA A 42 12.96 12.99 -2.48
CA ALA A 42 13.40 14.31 -2.93
C ALA A 42 13.72 14.33 -4.44
N ALA A 43 14.37 13.29 -4.95
CA ALA A 43 14.91 13.25 -6.32
C ALA A 43 14.06 12.45 -7.33
N ALA A 44 13.34 11.43 -6.88
CA ALA A 44 12.71 10.43 -7.74
C ALA A 44 11.29 10.06 -7.30
N VAL A 45 10.52 9.53 -8.23
CA VAL A 45 9.16 9.00 -8.02
C VAL A 45 9.12 7.56 -8.55
N HIS A 46 8.51 6.65 -7.80
CA HIS A 46 8.36 5.24 -8.15
C HIS A 46 6.88 4.83 -8.09
N GLY A 47 6.38 4.20 -9.15
CA GLY A 47 4.95 3.90 -9.28
C GLY A 47 4.14 5.15 -9.70
N THR A 48 2.82 4.98 -9.83
CA THR A 48 1.90 6.03 -10.26
C THR A 48 0.54 5.80 -9.62
N ILE A 49 -0.07 6.88 -9.14
CA ILE A 49 -1.48 6.90 -8.71
C ILE A 49 -2.40 7.39 -9.84
N GLY A 50 -1.82 7.75 -10.99
CA GLY A 50 -2.52 8.22 -12.17
C GLY A 50 -3.07 9.65 -12.04
N GLY A 51 -3.71 10.10 -13.11
CA GLY A 51 -4.47 11.35 -13.12
C GLY A 51 -3.70 12.62 -13.46
N GLY A 52 -2.42 12.58 -13.84
CA GLY A 52 -1.71 13.80 -14.30
C GLY A 52 -1.65 14.90 -13.23
N HIS A 53 -2.59 15.86 -13.25
CA HIS A 53 -2.69 16.93 -12.23
C HIS A 53 -2.77 16.42 -10.78
N LEU A 54 -3.54 15.36 -10.51
CA LEU A 54 -3.60 14.74 -9.18
C LEU A 54 -2.22 14.27 -8.73
N GLU A 55 -1.51 13.58 -9.63
CA GLU A 55 -0.18 13.04 -9.36
C GLU A 55 0.84 14.15 -9.11
N HIS A 56 0.86 15.19 -9.94
CA HIS A 56 1.72 16.37 -9.73
C HIS A 56 1.48 17.02 -8.37
N LYS A 57 0.21 17.21 -7.99
CA LYS A 57 -0.15 17.79 -6.69
C LYS A 57 0.26 16.88 -5.53
N ALA A 58 0.08 15.56 -5.67
CA ALA A 58 0.50 14.60 -4.67
C ALA A 58 2.03 14.59 -4.50
N ILE A 59 2.79 14.65 -5.59
CA ILE A 59 4.26 14.73 -5.55
C ILE A 59 4.72 15.99 -4.81
N ALA A 60 4.12 17.15 -5.08
CA ALA A 60 4.45 18.39 -4.39
C ALA A 60 4.21 18.27 -2.87
N ILE A 61 3.02 17.80 -2.47
CA ILE A 61 2.68 17.59 -1.05
C ILE A 61 3.63 16.62 -0.37
N ALA A 62 3.98 15.52 -1.04
CA ALA A 62 4.91 14.53 -0.52
C ALA A 62 6.31 15.12 -0.30
N ARG A 63 6.80 15.96 -1.22
CA ARG A 63 8.09 16.66 -1.06
C ARG A 63 8.07 17.70 0.05
N ASP A 64 6.95 18.43 0.20
CA ASP A 64 6.78 19.36 1.31
C ASP A 64 6.84 18.62 2.66
N LEU A 65 6.21 17.43 2.76
CA LEU A 65 6.29 16.58 3.96
C LEU A 65 7.71 16.06 4.23
N LEU A 66 8.49 15.76 3.20
CA LEU A 66 9.89 15.36 3.36
C LEU A 66 10.76 16.50 3.91
N ILE A 67 10.49 17.74 3.52
CA ILE A 67 11.26 18.92 3.96
C ILE A 67 10.83 19.35 5.36
N GLY A 68 9.52 19.49 5.58
CA GLY A 68 8.98 20.00 6.84
C GLY A 68 8.98 18.98 7.97
N GLY A 69 9.05 17.68 7.62
CA GLY A 69 8.68 16.61 8.54
C GLY A 69 7.18 16.65 8.87
N GLY A 70 6.70 15.58 9.50
CA GLY A 70 5.32 15.55 9.97
C GLY A 70 4.73 14.15 10.12
N PRO A 71 3.55 14.07 10.72
CA PRO A 71 2.79 12.83 10.83
C PRO A 71 2.25 12.36 9.48
N ASN A 72 1.65 11.17 9.49
CA ASN A 72 0.79 10.73 8.40
C ASN A 72 -0.31 11.78 8.12
N ALA A 73 -0.69 11.91 6.85
CA ALA A 73 -1.71 12.87 6.43
C ALA A 73 -2.67 12.25 5.41
N LEU A 74 -3.96 12.19 5.77
CA LEU A 74 -5.02 11.86 4.82
C LEU A 74 -5.59 13.13 4.18
N ARG A 75 -5.59 13.20 2.86
CA ARG A 75 -6.10 14.35 2.10
C ARG A 75 -7.14 13.94 1.07
N ARG A 76 -8.20 14.75 0.99
CA ARG A 76 -9.34 14.56 0.10
C ARG A 76 -9.17 15.37 -1.19
N PHE A 77 -9.32 14.72 -2.34
CA PHE A 77 -9.22 15.32 -3.67
C PHE A 77 -10.50 15.05 -4.46
N PRO A 78 -11.41 16.03 -4.60
CA PRO A 78 -12.49 15.92 -5.56
C PRO A 78 -11.88 15.91 -6.97
N LEU A 79 -12.24 14.90 -7.76
CA LEU A 79 -11.85 14.78 -9.14
C LEU A 79 -12.96 15.43 -9.97
N GLY A 80 -12.58 16.39 -10.80
CA GLY A 80 -13.50 17.11 -11.66
C GLY A 80 -12.82 18.35 -12.24
N ALA A 81 -13.61 19.30 -12.75
CA ALA A 81 -13.10 20.56 -13.28
C ALA A 81 -12.20 21.31 -12.26
N SER A 82 -12.49 21.19 -10.97
CA SER A 82 -11.72 21.78 -9.86
C SER A 82 -10.27 21.26 -9.75
N LEU A 83 -9.96 20.11 -10.35
CA LEU A 83 -8.61 19.55 -10.45
C LEU A 83 -8.07 19.51 -11.90
N GLY A 84 -8.81 20.06 -12.87
CA GLY A 84 -8.44 20.01 -14.28
C GLY A 84 -8.49 18.59 -14.89
N GLN A 85 -9.44 17.75 -14.47
CA GLN A 85 -9.54 16.36 -14.89
C GLN A 85 -10.94 15.99 -15.41
N CYS A 86 -11.00 14.98 -16.29
CA CYS A 86 -12.26 14.45 -16.83
C CYS A 86 -12.99 13.48 -15.89
N CYS A 87 -12.31 12.95 -14.87
CA CYS A 87 -12.93 12.08 -13.87
C CYS A 87 -13.78 12.92 -12.90
N GLY A 88 -15.05 12.58 -12.70
CA GLY A 88 -15.97 13.29 -11.78
C GLY A 88 -16.06 12.70 -10.36
N GLY A 89 -15.10 11.85 -9.97
CA GLY A 89 -15.11 11.13 -8.70
C GLY A 89 -14.44 11.88 -7.56
N LEU A 90 -13.97 11.12 -6.57
CA LEU A 90 -13.26 11.61 -5.41
C LEU A 90 -12.23 10.59 -4.99
N VAL A 91 -11.04 11.06 -4.62
CA VAL A 91 -9.96 10.22 -4.12
C VAL A 91 -9.50 10.75 -2.76
N ASN A 92 -9.34 9.86 -1.79
CA ASN A 92 -8.59 10.15 -0.58
C ASN A 92 -7.19 9.56 -0.73
N LEU A 93 -6.16 10.39 -0.57
CA LEU A 93 -4.76 9.96 -0.58
C LEU A 93 -4.21 10.01 0.85
N LEU A 94 -3.60 8.90 1.28
CA LEU A 94 -2.83 8.84 2.52
C LEU A 94 -1.35 9.06 2.18
N PHE A 95 -0.72 10.03 2.85
CA PHE A 95 0.70 10.34 2.74
C PHE A 95 1.39 9.87 4.00
N GLU A 96 2.37 8.98 3.85
CA GLU A 96 3.09 8.36 4.96
C GLU A 96 4.60 8.58 4.81
N PRO A 97 5.19 9.52 5.58
CA PRO A 97 6.63 9.69 5.62
C PRO A 97 7.33 8.46 6.20
N VAL A 98 8.35 7.99 5.50
CA VAL A 98 9.24 6.89 5.89
C VAL A 98 10.65 7.47 5.91
N ILE A 99 11.05 7.95 7.08
CA ILE A 99 12.32 8.63 7.32
C ILE A 99 13.24 7.77 8.23
N ASP A 100 12.64 6.99 9.13
CA ASP A 100 13.34 6.14 10.09
C ASP A 100 13.32 4.65 9.69
N ALA A 101 13.73 3.78 10.63
CA ALA A 101 13.93 2.34 10.43
C ALA A 101 12.72 1.55 9.91
N ALA A 102 11.48 2.03 10.14
CA ALA A 102 10.26 1.40 9.61
C ALA A 102 10.18 -0.14 9.82
N PRO A 103 10.20 -0.65 11.07
CA PRO A 103 10.29 -2.10 11.35
C PRO A 103 9.10 -2.91 10.83
N TRP A 104 7.95 -2.28 10.61
CA TRP A 104 6.80 -2.89 9.95
C TRP A 104 7.12 -3.39 8.53
N LEU A 105 8.10 -2.78 7.86
CA LEU A 105 8.54 -3.19 6.53
C LEU A 105 9.26 -4.54 6.57
N ASP A 106 10.04 -4.79 7.62
CA ASP A 106 10.70 -6.09 7.81
C ASP A 106 9.68 -7.20 8.06
N ALA A 107 8.61 -6.91 8.82
CA ALA A 107 7.49 -7.83 8.99
C ALA A 107 6.81 -8.17 7.65
N LEU A 108 6.61 -7.19 6.76
CA LEU A 108 6.07 -7.46 5.42
C LEU A 108 7.02 -8.29 4.56
N VAL A 109 8.32 -8.05 4.66
CA VAL A 109 9.34 -8.86 3.96
C VAL A 109 9.33 -10.30 4.48
N GLU A 110 9.22 -10.50 5.78
CA GLU A 110 9.12 -11.82 6.42
C GLU A 110 7.86 -12.57 5.98
N LEU A 111 6.68 -11.94 6.10
CA LEU A 111 5.42 -12.55 5.66
C LEU A 111 5.47 -12.96 4.19
N ARG A 112 5.99 -12.08 3.33
CA ARG A 112 6.19 -12.38 1.92
C ARG A 112 7.11 -13.58 1.70
N ARG A 113 8.24 -13.62 2.40
CA ARG A 113 9.22 -14.71 2.29
C ARG A 113 8.60 -16.05 2.70
N ASP A 114 7.75 -16.04 3.71
CA ASP A 114 7.09 -17.22 4.26
C ASP A 114 5.85 -17.64 3.43
N GLY A 115 5.45 -16.84 2.44
CA GLY A 115 4.24 -17.10 1.66
C GLY A 115 2.96 -16.89 2.49
N VAL A 116 3.00 -16.00 3.48
CA VAL A 116 1.91 -15.74 4.42
C VAL A 116 1.23 -14.42 4.04
N ASP A 117 -0.09 -14.46 3.92
CA ASP A 117 -0.90 -13.25 3.74
C ASP A 117 -0.90 -12.40 5.02
N GLY A 118 -0.89 -11.08 4.83
CA GLY A 118 -1.04 -10.11 5.90
C GLY A 118 -2.02 -9.01 5.56
N VAL A 119 -2.35 -8.20 6.56
CA VAL A 119 -3.04 -6.93 6.41
C VAL A 119 -2.16 -5.87 7.05
N MET A 120 -1.77 -4.87 6.28
CA MET A 120 -1.10 -3.68 6.79
C MET A 120 -2.18 -2.67 7.20
N VAL A 121 -2.10 -2.21 8.43
CA VAL A 121 -2.96 -1.20 9.01
C VAL A 121 -2.14 0.08 9.18
N SER A 122 -2.66 1.19 8.67
CA SER A 122 -2.02 2.50 8.74
C SER A 122 -2.97 3.51 9.36
N THR A 123 -2.50 4.24 10.38
CA THR A 123 -3.26 5.35 10.97
C THR A 123 -3.22 6.57 10.05
N THR A 124 -4.32 7.31 9.94
CA THR A 124 -4.38 8.46 9.02
C THR A 124 -3.81 9.74 9.62
N ASN A 125 -3.84 9.85 10.95
CA ASN A 125 -3.45 11.01 11.74
C ASN A 125 -2.63 10.52 12.96
N GLY A 126 -1.39 10.09 12.76
CA GLY A 126 -0.54 9.51 13.80
C GLY A 126 0.84 10.15 13.84
N VAL A 127 1.39 10.34 15.05
CA VAL A 127 2.76 10.85 15.26
C VAL A 127 3.77 9.90 14.60
N ALA A 128 4.81 10.46 13.96
CA ALA A 128 5.85 9.69 13.29
C ALA A 128 6.37 8.53 14.17
N ALA A 129 6.46 7.34 13.56
CA ALA A 129 6.89 6.04 14.09
C ALA A 129 5.87 5.16 14.84
N ALA A 130 4.79 5.68 15.44
CA ALA A 130 3.74 4.86 16.08
C ALA A 130 2.41 5.02 15.34
N GLY A 131 2.06 4.03 14.51
CA GLY A 131 0.87 4.12 13.68
C GLY A 131 0.77 3.11 12.55
N LYS A 132 1.60 2.06 12.57
CA LYS A 132 1.52 0.93 11.63
C LYS A 132 1.52 -0.38 12.37
N LEU A 133 0.56 -1.22 12.00
CA LEU A 133 0.37 -2.57 12.49
C LEU A 133 0.31 -3.50 11.27
N VAL A 134 1.02 -4.62 11.33
CA VAL A 134 0.94 -5.69 10.33
C VAL A 134 0.31 -6.90 11.01
N VAL A 135 -0.82 -7.35 10.49
CA VAL A 135 -1.60 -8.46 11.05
C VAL A 135 -1.55 -9.64 10.09
N ALA A 136 -1.08 -10.78 10.58
CA ALA A 136 -1.24 -12.08 9.95
C ALA A 136 -2.26 -12.92 10.73
N SER A 137 -2.56 -14.12 10.22
CA SER A 137 -3.55 -15.02 10.84
C SER A 137 -3.22 -15.34 12.31
N ASN A 138 -1.95 -15.53 12.65
CA ASN A 138 -1.49 -15.97 13.97
C ASN A 138 -0.53 -14.99 14.68
N ARG A 139 -0.14 -13.88 14.04
CA ARG A 139 0.86 -12.94 14.57
C ARG A 139 0.56 -11.51 14.19
N THR A 140 1.05 -10.57 15.00
CA THR A 140 0.95 -9.13 14.77
C THR A 140 2.32 -8.47 14.98
N PHE A 141 2.59 -7.40 14.25
CA PHE A 141 3.83 -6.64 14.34
C PHE A 141 3.55 -5.14 14.33
N GLY A 142 4.16 -4.39 15.24
CA GLY A 142 3.87 -2.97 15.42
C GLY A 142 2.59 -2.73 16.21
N SER A 143 2.11 -1.49 16.20
CA SER A 143 0.94 -1.05 16.97
C SER A 143 0.33 0.16 16.29
N VAL A 144 -1.00 0.29 16.40
CA VAL A 144 -1.73 1.51 16.04
C VAL A 144 -1.95 2.44 17.23
N GLY A 145 -1.64 1.96 18.45
CA GLY A 145 -1.89 2.65 19.70
C GLY A 145 -3.37 2.76 20.07
N GLY A 146 -3.61 3.13 21.33
CA GLY A 146 -4.95 3.36 21.88
C GLY A 146 -5.78 2.08 22.08
N ASP A 147 -7.03 2.27 22.49
CA ASP A 147 -7.94 1.19 22.89
C ASP A 147 -8.56 0.44 21.68
N VAL A 148 -8.20 0.82 20.45
CA VAL A 148 -8.74 0.26 19.20
C VAL A 148 -7.92 -0.91 18.64
N GLU A 149 -6.82 -1.30 19.29
CA GLU A 149 -5.88 -2.29 18.74
C GLU A 149 -6.49 -3.70 18.60
N GLU A 150 -7.32 -4.12 19.58
CA GLU A 150 -8.00 -5.41 19.52
C GLU A 150 -9.06 -5.42 18.40
N GLU A 151 -9.84 -4.35 18.31
CA GLU A 151 -10.87 -4.16 17.28
C GLU A 151 -10.26 -4.19 15.87
N VAL A 152 -9.18 -3.43 15.64
CA VAL A 152 -8.53 -3.38 14.32
C VAL A 152 -7.88 -4.71 13.96
N THR A 153 -7.33 -5.43 14.94
CA THR A 153 -6.72 -6.74 14.71
C THR A 153 -7.77 -7.76 14.30
N ALA A 154 -8.94 -7.74 14.94
CA ALA A 154 -10.07 -8.59 14.58
C ALA A 154 -10.56 -8.31 13.15
N LEU A 155 -10.75 -7.04 12.81
CA LEU A 155 -11.14 -6.59 11.46
C LEU A 155 -10.10 -6.98 10.39
N ALA A 156 -8.81 -6.80 10.68
CA ALA A 156 -7.74 -7.19 9.79
C ALA A 156 -7.76 -8.71 9.52
N ARG A 157 -7.96 -9.53 10.55
CA ARG A 157 -8.10 -10.99 10.37
C ARG A 157 -9.35 -11.38 9.59
N GLN A 158 -10.44 -10.63 9.73
CA GLN A 158 -11.63 -10.84 8.90
C GLN A 158 -11.35 -10.54 7.42
N ILE A 159 -10.60 -9.48 7.10
CA ILE A 159 -10.20 -9.17 5.71
C ILE A 159 -9.33 -10.29 5.11
N LEU A 160 -8.48 -10.92 5.92
CA LEU A 160 -7.70 -12.08 5.47
C LEU A 160 -8.58 -13.23 4.99
N THR A 161 -9.70 -13.50 5.67
CA THR A 161 -10.59 -14.62 5.37
C THR A 161 -11.65 -14.30 4.31
N SER A 162 -12.14 -13.05 4.25
CA SER A 162 -13.17 -12.63 3.30
C SER A 162 -12.65 -12.37 1.89
N GLY A 163 -11.34 -12.12 1.75
CA GLY A 163 -10.74 -11.70 0.47
C GLY A 163 -11.05 -10.25 0.10
N ASP A 164 -11.53 -9.45 1.06
CA ASP A 164 -11.83 -8.04 0.85
C ASP A 164 -10.59 -7.23 0.42
N GLY A 165 -10.83 -6.18 -0.36
CA GLY A 165 -9.82 -5.18 -0.73
C GLY A 165 -9.55 -4.15 0.38
N PRO A 166 -8.76 -3.10 0.07
CA PRO A 166 -8.44 -2.04 1.02
C PRO A 166 -9.68 -1.34 1.58
N ARG A 167 -9.66 -1.01 2.88
CA ARG A 167 -10.76 -0.34 3.59
C ARG A 167 -10.24 0.81 4.44
N LEU A 168 -10.86 1.98 4.29
CA LEU A 168 -10.64 3.15 5.11
C LEU A 168 -11.87 3.33 6.02
N LEU A 169 -11.69 3.26 7.34
CA LEU A 169 -12.79 3.38 8.29
C LEU A 169 -12.37 4.04 9.61
N PRO A 170 -13.30 4.73 10.30
CA PRO A 170 -13.11 5.14 11.68
C PRO A 170 -13.24 3.94 12.64
N LEU A 171 -12.43 3.92 13.69
CA LEU A 171 -12.48 2.97 14.79
C LEU A 171 -12.62 3.69 16.13
N GLY A 172 -13.28 3.04 17.09
CA GLY A 172 -13.66 3.66 18.35
C GLY A 172 -14.81 4.67 18.20
N ASP A 173 -15.14 5.33 19.32
CA ASP A 173 -16.35 6.14 19.44
C ASP A 173 -16.08 7.65 19.48
N GLY A 174 -17.00 8.42 18.89
CA GLY A 174 -17.07 9.87 19.01
C GLY A 174 -15.93 10.63 18.30
N GLU A 175 -15.61 11.82 18.80
CA GLU A 175 -14.58 12.70 18.22
C GLU A 175 -13.15 12.15 18.37
N ALA A 176 -12.95 11.15 19.23
CA ALA A 176 -11.67 10.47 19.43
C ALA A 176 -11.46 9.29 18.46
N ALA A 177 -12.41 9.04 17.55
CA ALA A 177 -12.33 7.91 16.63
C ALA A 177 -11.08 7.99 15.73
N LEU A 178 -10.28 6.94 15.75
CA LEU A 178 -9.07 6.82 14.95
C LEU A 178 -9.45 6.30 13.56
N THR A 179 -9.20 7.10 12.52
CA THR A 179 -9.35 6.60 11.16
C THR A 179 -8.12 5.78 10.76
N VAL A 180 -8.37 4.56 10.27
CA VAL A 180 -7.34 3.62 9.82
C VAL A 180 -7.60 3.16 8.40
N LEU A 181 -6.51 2.88 7.69
CA LEU A 181 -6.51 2.22 6.39
C LEU A 181 -6.00 0.78 6.59
N LEU A 182 -6.84 -0.21 6.29
CA LEU A 182 -6.46 -1.62 6.25
C LEU A 182 -6.22 -2.05 4.80
N GLU A 183 -5.06 -2.61 4.52
CA GLU A 183 -4.64 -3.02 3.18
C GLU A 183 -4.19 -4.49 3.19
N PRO A 184 -4.88 -5.40 2.48
CA PRO A 184 -4.39 -6.76 2.33
C PRO A 184 -3.08 -6.78 1.53
N VAL A 185 -2.13 -7.57 2.00
CA VAL A 185 -0.85 -7.86 1.36
C VAL A 185 -0.80 -9.37 1.13
N ARG A 186 -1.00 -9.78 -0.12
CA ARG A 186 -1.15 -11.19 -0.49
C ARG A 186 0.16 -11.81 -0.96
N ALA A 187 0.39 -13.06 -0.56
CA ALA A 187 1.59 -13.83 -0.90
C ALA A 187 1.57 -14.43 -2.32
N ASP A 188 0.42 -14.47 -2.99
CA ASP A 188 0.26 -15.09 -4.31
C ASP A 188 0.44 -14.09 -5.48
N GLU A 189 0.64 -12.80 -5.19
CA GLU A 189 1.04 -11.82 -6.20
C GLU A 189 2.46 -12.07 -6.76
N PHE A 190 3.20 -13.05 -6.24
CA PHE A 190 4.48 -13.54 -6.77
C PHE A 190 4.30 -14.67 -7.79
N ALA A 191 3.59 -14.41 -8.88
CA ALA A 191 3.63 -15.29 -10.04
C ALA A 191 4.93 -15.02 -10.82
N ILE A 192 5.99 -15.77 -10.53
CA ILE A 192 7.12 -15.88 -11.47
C ILE A 192 6.61 -16.62 -12.71
N VAL A 193 6.36 -15.90 -13.80
CA VAL A 193 6.14 -16.51 -15.11
C VAL A 193 7.51 -16.79 -15.72
N LEU A 194 8.01 -18.02 -15.55
CA LEU A 194 9.18 -18.52 -16.28
C LEU A 194 8.75 -18.89 -17.70
N PHE A 195 9.08 -18.05 -18.68
CA PHE A 195 9.07 -18.46 -20.08
C PHE A 195 10.34 -19.27 -20.36
N VAL A 196 10.26 -20.60 -20.25
CA VAL A 196 11.28 -21.47 -20.82
C VAL A 196 11.03 -21.52 -22.33
N ALA A 197 11.82 -20.77 -23.10
CA ALA A 197 11.83 -20.90 -24.55
C ALA A 197 12.49 -22.25 -24.90
N GLY A 198 11.69 -23.30 -25.02
CA GLY A 198 12.12 -24.54 -25.65
C GLY A 198 12.33 -24.28 -27.14
N ALA A 199 13.58 -24.23 -27.59
CA ALA A 199 13.88 -24.29 -29.01
C ALA A 199 13.60 -25.71 -29.50
N SER A 200 12.51 -25.89 -30.25
CA SER A 200 12.36 -27.04 -31.15
C SER A 200 11.95 -26.53 -32.53
N PRO A 201 12.60 -26.96 -33.62
CA PRO A 201 12.31 -26.45 -34.95
C PRO A 201 11.01 -27.07 -35.47
N GLY A 202 10.03 -26.22 -35.76
CA GLY A 202 8.87 -26.56 -36.59
C GLY A 202 7.64 -27.05 -35.83
N SER A 203 6.83 -26.15 -35.28
CA SER A 203 5.36 -26.22 -35.40
C SER A 203 4.70 -24.95 -34.87
N THR A 204 3.55 -24.65 -35.46
CA THR A 204 2.79 -23.40 -35.36
C THR A 204 2.13 -23.21 -33.99
N SER A 205 2.40 -22.05 -33.37
CA SER A 205 1.69 -21.34 -32.28
C SER A 205 0.44 -22.01 -31.68
N ALA A 206 0.59 -22.64 -30.51
CA ALA A 206 -0.43 -22.69 -29.47
C ALA A 206 0.18 -22.14 -28.17
N ARG A 207 -0.30 -20.98 -27.71
CA ARG A 207 0.09 -20.43 -26.39
C ARG A 207 -0.71 -21.15 -25.31
N THR A 208 -0.14 -22.21 -24.76
CA THR A 208 -0.66 -22.85 -23.56
C THR A 208 0.00 -22.19 -22.34
N ASN A 209 -0.78 -21.43 -21.57
CA ASN A 209 -0.32 -20.92 -20.28
C ASN A 209 -0.23 -22.09 -19.29
N PHE A 210 0.98 -22.57 -19.01
CA PHE A 210 1.20 -23.53 -17.92
C PHE A 210 1.37 -22.77 -16.60
N ARG A 211 0.43 -22.98 -15.68
CA ARG A 211 0.54 -22.53 -14.29
C ARG A 211 1.29 -23.62 -13.51
N ALA A 212 2.58 -23.43 -13.27
CA ALA A 212 3.35 -24.31 -12.41
C ALA A 212 3.14 -23.89 -10.94
N THR A 213 2.35 -24.65 -10.20
CA THR A 213 2.21 -24.47 -8.75
C THR A 213 3.34 -25.25 -8.07
N TYR A 214 4.36 -24.55 -7.57
CA TYR A 214 5.42 -25.20 -6.80
C TYR A 214 4.97 -25.37 -5.34
N ARG A 215 4.58 -26.59 -4.96
CA ARG A 215 4.52 -26.98 -3.54
C ARG A 215 5.92 -27.44 -3.14
N ARG A 216 6.59 -26.73 -2.24
CA ARG A 216 7.74 -27.31 -1.53
C ARG A 216 7.22 -28.45 -0.64
N MET A 217 7.82 -29.62 -0.77
CA MET A 217 7.75 -30.69 0.23
C MET A 217 8.54 -30.30 1.48
#